data_AF-A0A7V3W2A4-F1
#
_entry.id   AF-A0A7V3W2A4-F1
#
_cell.length_a   1.000
_cell.length_b   1.000
_cell.length_c   1.000
_cell.angle_alpha   90.00
_cell.angle_beta   90.00
_cell.angle_gamma   90.00
#
_symmetry.space_group_name_H-M   'P 1'
#
loop_
_entity.id
_entity.type
_entity.pdbx_description
1 polymer ?
#
loop_
_entity_poly.entity_id
_entity_poly.type
_entity_poly.pdbx_seq_one_letter_code
_entity_poly.pdbx_strand_id
1 'polypeptide(L)'
;MVEANKSGGREMAELRFNIADQRLQYRGKHEPTELTKDKVATFNLRHREVLDFYGLELERGTVFVIDDRVNNLSNLGEFRNKQLRQAVILASALPAAAVMLHGFGSLKRYPKEQQNSDLTNRLKRINDRVAAQVMAEVLQITTETFDVGEEVVIESSFTEGVRVKPGVELGSNPTIPVGALFGKEKHCKVYGHALPAEVTRLTMGSDVIDGTGKTVKGLHSSLTALFLTESGAKRHLPDIYVERWMAGAWFPEFNPHYTDLKQEAEIIAKACNVPFNKLSAFFLDRPRHKPAMDTLNSLGIATPCDKDGDLFPAVVMGLAGLEFPDGRPLNSMIGEIGGSAEWAVGVVPLCWRGGQALGMLT
;
A
#
# COMPACT_ATOMS: atom_id res chain seq x y z
N MET A 1 45.65 27.10 -32.93
CA MET A 1 44.24 26.70 -32.98
C MET A 1 44.17 25.21 -32.70
N VAL A 2 43.83 24.83 -31.47
CA VAL A 2 43.57 23.44 -31.09
C VAL A 2 42.15 23.46 -30.53
N GLU A 3 41.20 22.96 -31.32
CA GLU A 3 39.82 22.75 -30.87
C GLU A 3 39.81 21.55 -29.92
N ALA A 4 39.64 21.82 -28.63
CA ALA A 4 39.31 20.81 -27.65
C ALA A 4 37.83 20.44 -27.81
N ASN A 5 37.61 19.23 -28.32
CA ASN A 5 36.33 18.54 -28.33
C ASN A 5 35.73 18.52 -26.91
N LYS A 6 34.65 19.29 -26.69
CA LYS A 6 33.79 19.13 -25.52
C LYS A 6 32.98 17.85 -25.71
N SER A 7 33.55 16.70 -25.35
CA SER A 7 32.75 15.51 -25.06
C SER A 7 31.87 15.83 -23.85
N GLY A 8 30.56 15.82 -24.06
CA GLY A 8 29.57 16.02 -23.01
C GLY A 8 29.77 15.00 -21.90
N GLY A 9 30.19 15.48 -20.73
CA GLY A 9 30.12 14.70 -19.51
C GLY A 9 28.65 14.37 -19.24
N ARG A 10 28.27 13.10 -19.42
CA ARG A 10 27.09 12.57 -18.73
C ARG A 10 27.38 12.74 -17.24
N GLU A 11 26.71 13.67 -16.60
CA GLU A 11 26.63 13.75 -15.15
C GLU A 11 26.29 12.34 -14.65
N MET A 12 27.16 11.73 -13.83
CA MET A 12 26.89 10.41 -13.28
C MET A 12 25.63 10.53 -12.42
N ALA A 13 24.53 9.95 -12.90
CA ALA A 13 23.24 10.07 -12.23
C ALA A 13 23.35 9.56 -10.78
N GLU A 14 22.94 10.41 -9.84
CA GLU A 14 23.04 10.14 -8.40
C GLU A 14 22.44 8.76 -8.06
N LEU A 15 23.17 7.93 -7.32
CA LEU A 15 22.70 6.58 -6.98
C LEU A 15 21.74 6.59 -5.80
N ARG A 16 21.91 7.52 -4.86
CA ARG A 16 21.07 7.67 -3.66
C ARG A 16 20.34 8.99 -3.71
N PHE A 17 19.02 8.97 -3.74
CA PHE A 17 18.24 10.20 -3.89
C PHE A 17 16.88 10.06 -3.24
N ASN A 18 16.30 11.20 -2.85
CA ASN A 18 14.94 11.23 -2.33
C ASN A 18 13.91 11.18 -3.47
N ILE A 19 12.91 10.31 -3.37
CA ILE A 19 11.87 10.17 -4.41
C ILE A 19 10.98 11.41 -4.56
N ALA A 20 10.94 12.30 -3.54
CA ALA A 20 10.23 13.57 -3.64
C ALA A 20 10.95 14.57 -4.57
N ASP A 21 12.28 14.49 -4.63
CA ASP A 21 13.13 15.33 -5.47
C ASP A 21 13.23 14.77 -6.89
N GLN A 22 13.27 13.44 -7.02
CA GLN A 22 13.27 12.73 -8.30
C GLN A 22 11.99 11.90 -8.46
N ARG A 23 10.90 12.58 -8.83
CA ARG A 23 9.57 11.98 -8.89
C ARG A 23 9.47 10.88 -9.94
N LEU A 24 8.87 9.77 -9.53
CA LEU A 24 8.47 8.68 -10.43
C LEU A 24 7.53 9.21 -11.53
N GLN A 25 7.80 8.75 -12.75
CA GLN A 25 6.99 9.00 -13.92
C GLN A 25 6.36 7.69 -14.37
N TYR A 26 5.05 7.72 -14.60
CA TYR A 26 4.33 6.59 -15.17
C TYR A 26 4.09 6.85 -16.66
N ARG A 27 4.73 6.03 -17.50
CA ARG A 27 4.65 6.04 -18.96
C ARG A 27 4.03 4.74 -19.51
N GLY A 28 3.46 3.92 -18.64
CA GLY A 28 2.79 2.67 -18.99
C GLY A 28 1.40 2.87 -19.58
N LYS A 29 0.64 1.77 -19.66
CA LYS A 29 -0.77 1.79 -20.13
C LYS A 29 -1.60 2.67 -19.21
N HIS A 30 -2.33 3.63 -19.77
CA HIS A 30 -3.19 4.54 -19.04
C HIS A 30 -4.38 4.93 -19.90
N GLU A 31 -5.32 4.01 -20.05
CA GLU A 31 -6.50 4.19 -20.90
C GLU A 31 -7.69 4.63 -20.04
N PRO A 32 -8.21 5.88 -20.22
CA PRO A 32 -9.39 6.34 -19.51
C PRO A 32 -10.65 5.75 -20.12
N THR A 33 -11.53 5.24 -19.27
CA THR A 33 -12.89 4.83 -19.63
C THR A 33 -13.89 5.56 -18.74
N GLU A 34 -14.65 6.47 -19.32
CA GLU A 34 -15.71 7.20 -18.61
C GLU A 34 -16.85 6.26 -18.20
N LEU A 35 -17.36 6.45 -16.99
CA LEU A 35 -18.56 5.77 -16.53
C LEU A 35 -19.78 6.37 -17.22
N THR A 36 -20.53 5.53 -17.93
CA THR A 36 -21.84 5.86 -18.47
C THR A 36 -22.81 6.25 -17.34
N LYS A 37 -23.81 7.09 -17.63
CA LYS A 37 -24.87 7.47 -16.66
C LYS A 37 -25.52 6.26 -15.98
N ASP A 38 -25.79 5.19 -16.72
CA ASP A 38 -26.38 3.96 -16.18
C ASP A 38 -25.47 3.27 -15.16
N LYS A 39 -24.16 3.26 -15.40
CA LYS A 39 -23.17 2.71 -14.46
C LYS A 39 -23.11 3.54 -13.18
N VAL A 40 -23.16 4.87 -13.30
CA VAL A 40 -23.20 5.78 -12.16
C VAL A 40 -24.48 5.57 -11.35
N ALA A 41 -25.65 5.58 -11.99
CA ALA A 41 -26.92 5.34 -11.33
C ALA A 41 -26.97 3.96 -10.64
N THR A 42 -26.46 2.92 -11.30
CA THR A 42 -26.36 1.57 -10.70
C THR A 42 -25.42 1.53 -9.50
N PHE A 43 -24.30 2.28 -9.55
CA PHE A 43 -23.38 2.38 -8.42
C PHE A 43 -24.06 3.06 -7.23
N ASN A 44 -24.71 4.20 -7.46
CA ASN A 44 -25.44 4.92 -6.41
C ASN A 44 -26.55 4.05 -5.80
N LEU A 45 -27.28 3.30 -6.62
CA LEU A 45 -28.32 2.39 -6.12
C LEU A 45 -27.75 1.27 -5.24
N ARG A 46 -26.65 0.62 -5.67
CA ARG A 46 -26.03 -0.50 -4.93
C ARG A 46 -25.40 -0.08 -3.61
N HIS A 47 -24.91 1.14 -3.53
CA HIS A 47 -24.21 1.67 -2.35
C HIS A 47 -25.02 2.75 -1.63
N ARG A 48 -26.34 2.79 -1.86
CA ARG A 48 -27.23 3.84 -1.36
C ARG A 48 -27.09 4.03 0.14
N GLU A 49 -27.13 2.96 0.93
CA GLU A 49 -27.07 3.08 2.39
C GLU A 49 -25.78 3.75 2.87
N VAL A 50 -24.63 3.43 2.25
CA VAL A 50 -23.36 4.10 2.57
C VAL A 50 -23.37 5.56 2.12
N LEU A 51 -23.83 5.80 0.89
CA LEU A 51 -23.83 7.14 0.29
C LEU A 51 -24.79 8.08 1.03
N ASP A 52 -26.01 7.65 1.33
CA ASP A 52 -27.01 8.40 2.08
C ASP A 52 -26.54 8.68 3.51
N PHE A 53 -25.88 7.71 4.18
CA PHE A 53 -25.31 7.91 5.51
C PHE A 53 -24.33 9.08 5.58
N TYR A 54 -23.52 9.26 4.53
CA TYR A 54 -22.59 10.40 4.42
C TYR A 54 -23.14 11.60 3.64
N GLY A 55 -24.37 11.52 3.12
CA GLY A 55 -24.95 12.56 2.26
C GLY A 55 -24.18 12.77 0.95
N LEU A 56 -23.69 11.69 0.35
CA LEU A 56 -22.88 11.69 -0.88
C LEU A 56 -23.66 11.13 -2.06
N GLU A 57 -23.25 11.53 -3.27
CA GLU A 57 -23.71 10.92 -4.52
C GLU A 57 -22.52 10.84 -5.49
N LEU A 58 -22.35 9.71 -6.18
CA LEU A 58 -21.41 9.66 -7.30
C LEU A 58 -22.03 10.39 -8.49
N GLU A 59 -21.45 11.53 -8.88
CA GLU A 59 -21.92 12.30 -10.05
C GLU A 59 -21.38 11.72 -11.37
N ARG A 60 -20.09 11.35 -11.38
CA ARG A 60 -19.36 10.82 -12.55
C ARG A 60 -18.12 10.07 -12.09
N GLY A 61 -17.51 9.29 -12.97
CA GLY A 61 -16.20 8.70 -12.70
C GLY A 61 -15.51 8.21 -13.97
N THR A 62 -14.20 8.05 -13.87
CA THR A 62 -13.34 7.54 -14.94
C THR A 62 -12.55 6.36 -14.39
N VAL A 63 -12.50 5.26 -15.13
CA VAL A 63 -11.67 4.10 -14.81
C VAL A 63 -10.41 4.16 -15.66
N PHE A 64 -9.24 4.07 -15.01
CA PHE A 64 -7.95 4.02 -15.70
C PHE A 64 -7.40 2.59 -15.62
N VAL A 65 -7.21 1.95 -16.78
CA VAL A 65 -6.61 0.61 -16.84
C VAL A 65 -5.10 0.74 -16.87
N ILE A 66 -4.45 0.29 -15.79
CA ILE A 66 -2.98 0.31 -15.60
C ILE A 66 -2.37 -1.05 -15.99
N ASP A 67 -3.05 -2.15 -15.63
CA ASP A 67 -2.66 -3.51 -15.99
C ASP A 67 -3.92 -4.39 -16.02
N ASP A 68 -4.09 -5.17 -17.08
CA ASP A 68 -5.19 -6.11 -17.27
C ASP A 68 -4.71 -7.55 -17.55
N ARG A 69 -3.39 -7.79 -17.55
CA ARG A 69 -2.79 -9.10 -17.85
C ARG A 69 -3.24 -10.18 -16.86
N VAL A 70 -3.47 -9.76 -15.62
CA VAL A 70 -3.89 -10.65 -14.53
C VAL A 70 -5.41 -10.87 -14.46
N ASN A 71 -6.21 -10.14 -15.25
CA ASN A 71 -7.68 -10.26 -15.21
C ASN A 71 -8.15 -11.68 -15.52
N ASN A 72 -7.48 -12.37 -16.45
CA ASN A 72 -7.80 -13.75 -16.82
C ASN A 72 -7.17 -14.79 -15.88
N LEU A 73 -6.27 -14.38 -15.00
CA LEU A 73 -5.64 -15.22 -13.98
C LEU A 73 -6.37 -15.14 -12.64
N SER A 74 -7.31 -14.21 -12.49
CA SER A 74 -8.10 -14.03 -11.28
C SER A 74 -9.09 -15.17 -11.10
N ASN A 75 -8.89 -16.00 -10.06
CA ASN A 75 -9.91 -16.88 -9.54
C ASN A 75 -10.90 -16.04 -8.72
N LEU A 76 -11.80 -15.31 -9.40
CA LEU A 76 -12.73 -14.40 -8.72
C LEU A 76 -13.56 -15.04 -7.61
N GLY A 77 -13.61 -16.39 -7.49
CA GLY A 77 -14.02 -17.11 -6.28
C GLY A 77 -15.19 -16.48 -5.52
N GLU A 78 -14.98 -16.30 -4.22
CA GLU A 78 -15.87 -15.58 -3.29
C GLU A 78 -16.07 -14.09 -3.64
N PHE A 79 -15.18 -13.51 -4.44
CA PHE A 79 -15.25 -12.14 -4.95
C PHE A 79 -16.01 -11.99 -6.27
N ARG A 80 -16.82 -12.99 -6.69
CA ARG A 80 -17.69 -12.88 -7.87
C ARG A 80 -18.75 -11.79 -7.70
N ASN A 81 -19.17 -11.54 -6.46
CA ASN A 81 -20.11 -10.48 -6.13
C ASN A 81 -19.54 -9.11 -6.53
N LYS A 82 -20.24 -8.44 -7.47
CA LYS A 82 -19.85 -7.11 -7.95
C LYS A 82 -20.03 -6.02 -6.90
N GLN A 83 -21.06 -6.10 -6.06
CA GLN A 83 -21.29 -5.15 -4.98
C GLN A 83 -20.17 -5.22 -3.94
N LEU A 84 -19.74 -6.43 -3.54
CA LEU A 84 -18.58 -6.60 -2.65
C LEU A 84 -17.32 -5.94 -3.22
N ARG A 85 -16.96 -6.24 -4.48
CA ARG A 85 -15.78 -5.62 -5.11
C ARG A 85 -15.86 -4.09 -5.13
N GLN A 86 -17.03 -3.53 -5.42
CA GLN A 86 -17.24 -2.08 -5.43
C GLN A 86 -17.21 -1.46 -4.03
N ALA A 87 -17.72 -2.18 -3.03
CA ALA A 87 -17.74 -1.71 -1.66
C ALA A 87 -16.35 -1.67 -1.02
N VAL A 88 -15.47 -2.62 -1.35
CA VAL A 88 -14.05 -2.57 -0.93
C VAL A 88 -13.35 -1.33 -1.46
N ILE A 89 -13.65 -0.96 -2.71
CA ILE A 89 -13.15 0.28 -3.31
C ILE A 89 -13.67 1.48 -2.51
N LEU A 90 -14.96 1.50 -2.17
CA LEU A 90 -15.58 2.57 -1.39
C LEU A 90 -15.00 2.66 0.04
N ALA A 91 -14.78 1.52 0.70
CA ALA A 91 -14.18 1.40 2.02
C ALA A 91 -12.72 1.86 2.04
N SER A 92 -12.03 1.90 0.89
CA SER A 92 -10.72 2.52 0.76
C SER A 92 -10.84 4.00 0.41
N ALA A 93 -11.74 4.38 -0.51
CA ALA A 93 -11.82 5.73 -1.05
C ALA A 93 -12.40 6.77 -0.08
N LEU A 94 -13.45 6.43 0.68
CA LEU A 94 -14.09 7.39 1.58
C LEU A 94 -13.20 7.80 2.77
N PRO A 95 -12.43 6.91 3.41
CA PRO A 95 -11.41 7.31 4.38
C PRO A 95 -10.42 8.34 3.81
N ALA A 96 -9.90 8.10 2.60
CA ALA A 96 -9.01 9.05 1.92
C ALA A 96 -9.68 10.41 1.71
N ALA A 97 -10.95 10.43 1.26
CA ALA A 97 -11.71 11.64 1.05
C ALA A 97 -11.95 12.42 2.36
N ALA A 98 -12.34 11.73 3.44
CA ALA A 98 -12.56 12.34 4.75
C ALA A 98 -11.29 13.02 5.29
N VAL A 99 -10.16 12.33 5.17
CA VAL A 99 -8.85 12.87 5.56
C VAL A 99 -8.40 14.00 4.63
N MET A 100 -8.70 13.93 3.34
CA MET A 100 -8.39 15.03 2.41
C MET A 100 -9.10 16.33 2.83
N LEU A 101 -10.39 16.26 3.17
CA LEU A 101 -11.18 17.43 3.56
C LEU A 101 -10.70 18.07 4.87
N HIS A 102 -10.37 17.25 5.88
CA HIS A 102 -10.16 17.76 7.24
C HIS A 102 -8.71 17.63 7.75
N GLY A 103 -7.98 16.63 7.28
CA GLY A 103 -6.67 16.23 7.79
C GLY A 103 -5.47 16.63 6.93
N PHE A 104 -5.65 16.74 5.61
CA PHE A 104 -4.55 17.03 4.68
C PHE A 104 -4.02 18.44 4.87
N GLY A 105 -2.70 18.55 5.11
CA GLY A 105 -2.06 19.82 5.40
C GLY A 105 -2.53 20.49 6.69
N SER A 106 -3.19 19.76 7.59
CA SER A 106 -3.74 20.29 8.85
C SER A 106 -2.70 20.99 9.73
N LEU A 107 -1.42 20.58 9.68
CA LEU A 107 -0.34 21.22 10.42
C LEU A 107 -0.12 22.68 9.97
N LYS A 108 -0.38 22.99 8.69
CA LYS A 108 -0.24 24.34 8.11
C LYS A 108 -1.27 25.33 8.65
N ARG A 109 -2.33 24.85 9.33
CA ARG A 109 -3.36 25.70 9.96
C ARG A 109 -2.88 26.35 11.27
N TYR A 110 -1.73 25.93 11.78
CA TYR A 110 -1.15 26.42 13.03
C TYR A 110 0.10 27.29 12.77
N PRO A 111 0.37 28.31 13.60
CA PRO A 111 1.61 29.09 13.55
C PRO A 111 2.86 28.21 13.67
N LYS A 112 3.97 28.59 13.02
CA LYS A 112 5.19 27.78 12.96
C LYS A 112 5.76 27.45 14.35
N GLU A 113 5.60 28.36 15.30
CA GLU A 113 6.04 28.24 16.69
C GLU A 113 5.31 27.12 17.44
N GLN A 114 4.10 26.77 16.98
CA GLN A 114 3.27 25.71 17.57
C GLN A 114 3.44 24.36 16.86
N GLN A 115 4.10 24.31 15.70
CA GLN A 115 4.30 23.10 14.89
C GLN A 115 5.39 22.19 15.48
N ASN A 116 5.16 21.70 16.69
CA ASN A 116 6.05 20.77 17.38
C ASN A 116 5.67 19.29 17.12
N SER A 117 6.48 18.37 17.67
CA SER A 117 6.25 16.93 17.56
C SER A 117 4.91 16.49 18.14
N ASP A 118 4.46 17.12 19.22
CA ASP A 118 3.26 16.73 19.95
C ASP A 118 2.00 17.09 19.17
N LEU A 119 1.94 18.30 18.61
CA LEU A 119 0.88 18.71 17.70
C LEU A 119 0.86 17.82 16.45
N THR A 120 2.03 17.56 15.86
CA THR A 120 2.15 16.68 14.69
C THR A 120 1.60 15.28 14.99
N ASN A 121 1.98 14.69 16.13
CA ASN A 121 1.50 13.37 16.54
C ASN A 121 0.01 13.38 16.89
N ARG A 122 -0.52 14.46 17.48
CA ARG A 122 -1.95 14.61 17.73
C ARG A 122 -2.74 14.65 16.42
N LEU A 123 -2.31 15.45 15.45
CA LEU A 123 -2.97 15.55 14.14
C LEU A 123 -2.89 14.23 13.37
N LYS A 124 -1.76 13.51 13.46
CA LYS A 124 -1.64 12.16 12.89
C LYS A 124 -2.70 11.21 13.45
N ARG A 125 -2.81 11.12 14.77
CA ARG A 125 -3.82 10.28 15.44
C ARG A 125 -5.26 10.66 15.08
N ILE A 126 -5.54 11.95 14.87
CA ILE A 126 -6.87 12.38 14.41
C ILE A 126 -7.15 11.85 13.01
N ASN A 127 -6.19 11.99 12.09
CA ASN A 127 -6.33 11.47 10.74
C ASN A 127 -6.53 9.95 10.74
N ASP A 128 -5.67 9.21 11.44
CA ASP A 128 -5.77 7.74 11.55
C ASP A 128 -7.14 7.32 12.10
N ARG A 129 -7.63 8.00 13.16
CA ARG A 129 -8.94 7.71 13.76
C ARG A 129 -10.07 7.95 12.79
N VAL A 130 -10.06 9.08 12.09
CA VAL A 130 -11.10 9.42 11.09
C VAL A 130 -11.10 8.38 9.97
N ALA A 131 -9.92 8.03 9.45
CA ALA A 131 -9.82 7.03 8.39
C ALA A 131 -10.29 5.65 8.85
N ALA A 132 -9.87 5.19 10.03
CA ALA A 132 -10.26 3.91 10.60
C ALA A 132 -11.77 3.85 10.86
N GLN A 133 -12.34 4.92 11.41
CA GLN A 133 -13.78 5.01 11.68
C GLN A 133 -14.58 4.93 10.38
N VAL A 134 -14.25 5.76 9.38
CA VAL A 134 -14.96 5.76 8.09
C VAL A 134 -14.81 4.41 7.38
N MET A 135 -13.62 3.80 7.41
CA MET A 135 -13.39 2.49 6.79
C MET A 135 -14.26 1.42 7.45
N ALA A 136 -14.31 1.39 8.79
CA ALA A 136 -15.11 0.45 9.56
C ALA A 136 -16.63 0.66 9.34
N GLU A 137 -17.09 1.91 9.32
CA GLU A 137 -18.49 2.27 9.06
C GLU A 137 -18.93 1.79 7.67
N VAL A 138 -18.12 2.08 6.62
CA VAL A 138 -18.43 1.65 5.25
C VAL A 138 -18.46 0.13 5.13
N LEU A 139 -17.51 -0.58 5.75
CA LEU A 139 -17.49 -2.04 5.77
C LEU A 139 -18.71 -2.61 6.50
N GLN A 140 -19.06 -2.07 7.66
CA GLN A 140 -20.21 -2.54 8.43
C GLN A 140 -21.53 -2.31 7.67
N ILE A 141 -21.80 -1.08 7.22
CA ILE A 141 -23.01 -0.75 6.47
C ILE A 141 -23.12 -1.63 5.23
N THR A 142 -22.04 -1.76 4.45
CA THR A 142 -22.06 -2.62 3.26
C THR A 142 -22.42 -4.06 3.62
N THR A 143 -21.71 -4.65 4.58
CA THR A 143 -21.86 -6.08 4.89
C THR A 143 -23.21 -6.42 5.52
N GLU A 144 -23.89 -5.46 6.14
CA GLU A 144 -25.27 -5.59 6.60
C GLU A 144 -26.29 -5.58 5.46
N THR A 145 -25.99 -4.90 4.35
CA THR A 145 -26.90 -4.71 3.21
C THR A 145 -26.86 -5.81 2.16
N PHE A 146 -25.93 -6.77 2.26
CA PHE A 146 -25.89 -7.86 1.27
C PHE A 146 -27.14 -8.73 1.30
N ASP A 147 -27.60 -9.11 0.12
CA ASP A 147 -28.72 -10.03 -0.05
C ASP A 147 -28.40 -11.43 0.51
N VAL A 148 -29.45 -12.18 0.83
CA VAL A 148 -29.31 -13.58 1.30
C VAL A 148 -28.65 -14.41 0.20
N GLY A 149 -27.63 -15.19 0.57
CA GLY A 149 -26.82 -15.97 -0.37
C GLY A 149 -25.59 -15.24 -0.93
N GLU A 150 -25.45 -13.94 -0.63
CA GLU A 150 -24.24 -13.16 -0.91
C GLU A 150 -23.61 -12.59 0.38
N GLU A 151 -24.06 -13.10 1.53
CA GLU A 151 -23.66 -12.61 2.84
C GLU A 151 -22.20 -12.98 3.13
N VAL A 152 -21.47 -12.05 3.75
CA VAL A 152 -20.06 -12.24 4.11
C VAL A 152 -19.84 -12.01 5.60
N VAL A 153 -18.77 -12.60 6.13
CA VAL A 153 -18.11 -12.17 7.36
C VAL A 153 -16.66 -11.87 7.04
N ILE A 154 -16.23 -10.63 7.30
CA ILE A 154 -14.87 -10.14 7.06
C ILE A 154 -14.17 -9.99 8.42
N GLU A 155 -13.09 -10.74 8.61
CA GLU A 155 -12.21 -10.60 9.78
C GLU A 155 -11.02 -9.69 9.48
N SER A 156 -10.78 -8.69 10.33
CA SER A 156 -9.55 -7.89 10.32
C SER A 156 -8.38 -8.69 10.86
N SER A 157 -7.40 -9.05 10.02
CA SER A 157 -6.25 -9.87 10.43
C SER A 157 -4.88 -9.21 10.27
N PHE A 158 -4.75 -8.24 9.36
CA PHE A 158 -3.48 -7.57 9.07
C PHE A 158 -3.65 -6.06 9.14
N THR A 159 -3.44 -5.48 10.32
CA THR A 159 -3.52 -4.02 10.54
C THR A 159 -2.32 -3.55 11.33
N GLU A 160 -2.03 -2.24 11.32
CA GLU A 160 -1.04 -1.63 12.22
C GLU A 160 -1.53 -1.74 13.69
N GLY A 161 -1.46 -2.93 14.27
CA GLY A 161 -1.97 -3.25 15.59
C GLY A 161 -0.94 -3.01 16.68
N VAL A 162 -1.11 -1.90 17.42
CA VAL A 162 -0.50 -1.67 18.75
C VAL A 162 1.05 -1.60 18.75
N ARG A 163 1.69 -1.10 17.68
CA ARG A 163 3.15 -0.89 17.68
C ARG A 163 3.56 0.05 18.81
N VAL A 164 4.31 -0.47 19.79
CA VAL A 164 5.10 0.38 20.68
C VAL A 164 6.26 0.93 19.86
N LYS A 165 6.05 2.05 19.17
CA LYS A 165 7.15 2.84 18.61
C LYS A 165 8.06 3.19 19.81
N PRO A 166 9.39 2.94 19.77
CA PRO A 166 10.25 3.16 20.91
C PRO A 166 10.04 4.56 21.52
N GLY A 167 9.57 4.62 22.77
CA GLY A 167 9.23 5.88 23.46
C GLY A 167 7.78 6.38 23.32
N VAL A 168 6.83 5.57 22.83
CA VAL A 168 5.40 5.94 22.70
C VAL A 168 4.52 4.94 23.45
N GLU A 169 3.48 5.42 24.15
CA GLU A 169 2.53 4.60 24.92
C GLU A 169 1.82 3.51 24.08
N LEU A 170 1.44 2.42 24.76
CA LEU A 170 0.62 1.32 24.23
C LEU A 170 -0.66 1.86 23.56
N GLY A 171 -1.00 1.36 22.38
CA GLY A 171 -2.29 1.64 21.71
C GLY A 171 -2.37 3.00 21.00
N SER A 172 -1.25 3.59 20.61
CA SER A 172 -1.19 4.98 20.14
C SER A 172 -1.67 5.27 18.72
N ASN A 173 -1.85 4.26 17.85
CA ASN A 173 -2.45 4.44 16.52
C ASN A 173 -3.88 3.86 16.48
N PRO A 174 -4.92 4.72 16.43
CA PRO A 174 -6.31 4.28 16.37
C PRO A 174 -6.61 3.71 14.97
N THR A 175 -6.40 2.40 14.81
CA THR A 175 -6.74 1.63 13.61
C THR A 175 -7.91 0.66 13.87
N ILE A 176 -8.34 -0.07 12.85
CA ILE A 176 -9.28 -1.18 13.00
C ILE A 176 -8.56 -2.31 13.75
N PRO A 177 -9.07 -2.78 14.91
CA PRO A 177 -8.37 -3.78 15.71
C PRO A 177 -8.32 -5.13 14.99
N VAL A 178 -7.23 -5.86 15.20
CA VAL A 178 -7.14 -7.28 14.78
C VAL A 178 -8.24 -8.07 15.51
N GLY A 179 -8.95 -8.89 14.75
CA GLY A 179 -10.11 -9.65 15.21
C GLY A 179 -11.44 -8.91 15.11
N ALA A 180 -11.46 -7.64 14.64
CA ALA A 180 -12.72 -6.99 14.29
C ALA A 180 -13.46 -7.79 13.21
N LEU A 181 -14.78 -7.90 13.35
CA LEU A 181 -15.64 -8.63 12.42
C LEU A 181 -16.65 -7.67 11.79
N PHE A 182 -16.76 -7.72 10.47
CA PHE A 182 -17.77 -7.01 9.69
C PHE A 182 -18.68 -8.01 9.00
N GLY A 183 -19.98 -7.85 9.19
CA GLY A 183 -20.98 -8.81 8.74
C GLY A 183 -22.29 -8.58 9.46
N LYS A 184 -23.34 -9.28 9.00
CA LYS A 184 -24.62 -9.30 9.71
C LYS A 184 -24.43 -9.84 11.11
N GLU A 185 -25.08 -9.21 12.09
CA GLU A 185 -24.93 -9.53 13.52
C GLU A 185 -25.13 -11.03 13.83
N LYS A 186 -26.14 -11.67 13.20
CA LYS A 186 -26.42 -13.11 13.33
C LYS A 186 -25.21 -14.00 12.98
N HIS A 187 -24.39 -13.57 12.02
CA HIS A 187 -23.23 -14.32 11.53
C HIS A 187 -22.00 -14.05 12.39
N CYS A 188 -21.77 -12.78 12.75
CA CYS A 188 -20.66 -12.40 13.63
C CYS A 188 -20.77 -13.06 15.02
N LYS A 189 -21.98 -13.21 15.58
CA LYS A 189 -22.22 -13.85 16.88
C LYS A 189 -21.79 -15.31 16.95
N VAL A 190 -21.84 -16.03 15.82
CA VAL A 190 -21.45 -17.44 15.74
C VAL A 190 -20.05 -17.60 15.13
N TYR A 191 -19.30 -16.50 14.96
CA TYR A 191 -17.95 -16.54 14.43
C TYR A 191 -17.05 -17.43 15.30
N GLY A 192 -16.33 -18.35 14.67
CA GLY A 192 -15.58 -19.42 15.35
C GLY A 192 -16.28 -20.79 15.35
N HIS A 193 -17.58 -20.83 15.08
CA HIS A 193 -18.32 -22.06 14.76
C HIS A 193 -18.46 -22.25 13.24
N ALA A 194 -19.13 -23.33 12.83
CA ALA A 194 -19.53 -23.51 11.45
C ALA A 194 -20.54 -22.42 11.06
N LEU A 195 -20.15 -21.55 10.13
CA LEU A 195 -21.07 -20.62 9.49
C LEU A 195 -21.94 -21.37 8.47
N PRO A 196 -23.14 -20.85 8.15
CA PRO A 196 -23.95 -21.41 7.07
C PRO A 196 -23.16 -21.46 5.76
N ALA A 197 -23.42 -22.46 4.90
CA ALA A 197 -22.65 -22.69 3.69
C ALA A 197 -22.78 -21.54 2.67
N GLU A 198 -23.85 -20.76 2.78
CA GLU A 198 -24.15 -19.58 1.99
C GLU A 198 -23.46 -18.29 2.50
N VAL A 199 -22.70 -18.36 3.61
CA VAL A 199 -21.98 -17.22 4.18
C VAL A 199 -20.49 -17.36 3.92
N THR A 200 -19.97 -16.46 3.10
CA THR A 200 -18.57 -16.40 2.73
C THR A 200 -17.73 -15.84 3.87
N ARG A 201 -16.61 -16.50 4.18
CA ARG A 201 -15.62 -15.99 5.14
C ARG A 201 -14.46 -15.33 4.41
N LEU A 202 -14.17 -14.09 4.77
CA LEU A 202 -13.07 -13.30 4.20
C LEU A 202 -12.14 -12.83 5.30
N THR A 203 -10.88 -12.63 4.93
CA THR A 203 -9.88 -11.96 5.75
C THR A 203 -9.49 -10.65 5.08
N MET A 204 -9.43 -9.58 5.86
CA MET A 204 -8.94 -8.28 5.43
C MET A 204 -7.61 -7.91 6.05
N GLY A 205 -6.88 -7.08 5.33
CA GLY A 205 -5.80 -6.29 5.89
C GLY A 205 -5.87 -4.85 5.40
N SER A 206 -5.51 -3.92 6.26
CA SER A 206 -5.63 -2.49 5.96
C SER A 206 -4.51 -1.67 6.59
N ASP A 207 -4.08 -0.68 5.83
CA ASP A 207 -3.39 0.50 6.35
C ASP A 207 -4.33 1.69 6.14
N VAL A 208 -4.91 2.17 7.25
CA VAL A 208 -5.94 3.21 7.18
C VAL A 208 -5.37 4.51 6.62
N ILE A 209 -4.09 4.80 6.84
CA ILE A 209 -3.32 5.86 6.18
C ILE A 209 -1.83 5.49 6.19
N ASP A 210 -1.31 5.04 5.05
CA ASP A 210 0.14 5.01 4.83
C ASP A 210 0.66 6.45 4.69
N GLY A 211 1.73 6.76 5.41
CA GLY A 211 2.33 8.10 5.40
C GLY A 211 1.49 9.16 6.12
N THR A 212 0.90 8.86 7.28
CA THR A 212 0.14 9.84 8.10
C THR A 212 0.94 11.14 8.36
N GLY A 213 2.27 11.03 8.53
CA GLY A 213 3.16 12.18 8.68
C GLY A 213 3.20 13.09 7.45
N LYS A 214 3.10 12.52 6.24
CA LYS A 214 3.01 13.25 4.98
C LYS A 214 1.65 13.93 4.85
N THR A 215 0.59 13.23 5.22
CA THR A 215 -0.79 13.76 5.18
C THR A 215 -0.95 15.02 6.01
N VAL A 216 -0.52 15.04 7.28
CA VAL A 216 -0.64 16.24 8.13
C VAL A 216 0.20 17.42 7.62
N LYS A 217 1.31 17.15 6.95
CA LYS A 217 2.18 18.17 6.30
C LYS A 217 1.68 18.60 4.92
N GLY A 218 0.71 17.88 4.35
CA GLY A 218 0.22 18.11 3.00
C GLY A 218 1.29 17.81 1.95
N LEU A 219 2.02 16.71 2.12
CA LEU A 219 2.98 16.17 1.15
C LEU A 219 2.31 15.05 0.34
N HIS A 220 2.90 14.72 -0.82
CA HIS A 220 2.40 13.67 -1.70
C HIS A 220 2.69 12.26 -1.14
N SER A 221 2.19 11.22 -1.82
CA SER A 221 2.51 9.82 -1.55
C SER A 221 2.08 9.32 -0.16
N SER A 222 0.91 9.77 0.30
CA SER A 222 0.11 9.06 1.30
C SER A 222 -1.12 8.45 0.64
N LEU A 223 -1.61 7.34 1.19
CA LEU A 223 -2.76 6.61 0.66
C LEU A 223 -3.45 5.82 1.76
N THR A 224 -4.66 5.36 1.48
CA THR A 224 -5.37 4.37 2.28
C THR A 224 -5.35 3.05 1.54
N ALA A 225 -5.11 1.94 2.23
CA ALA A 225 -5.05 0.62 1.64
C ALA A 225 -5.94 -0.36 2.38
N LEU A 226 -6.65 -1.18 1.61
CA LEU A 226 -7.42 -2.32 2.08
C LEU A 226 -7.28 -3.43 1.04
N PHE A 227 -7.02 -4.64 1.51
CA PHE A 227 -7.13 -5.85 0.70
C PHE A 227 -8.09 -6.83 1.37
N LEU A 228 -8.74 -7.65 0.55
CA LEU A 228 -9.50 -8.81 0.99
C LEU A 228 -8.92 -10.07 0.37
N THR A 229 -8.97 -11.16 1.13
CA THR A 229 -8.56 -12.51 0.72
C THR A 229 -9.58 -13.52 1.25
N GLU A 230 -9.54 -14.74 0.72
CA GLU A 230 -10.26 -15.86 1.33
C GLU A 230 -9.82 -16.05 2.79
N SER A 231 -10.75 -16.42 3.67
CA SER A 231 -10.44 -16.64 5.08
C SER A 231 -9.40 -17.74 5.27
N GLY A 232 -8.59 -17.60 6.32
CA GLY A 232 -7.55 -18.57 6.64
C GLY A 232 -6.21 -18.29 5.96
N ALA A 233 -6.08 -17.17 5.24
CA ALA A 233 -4.80 -16.57 4.89
C ALA A 233 -4.05 -16.19 6.19
N LYS A 234 -3.38 -17.17 6.82
CA LYS A 234 -2.72 -17.02 8.11
C LYS A 234 -1.25 -16.70 7.92
N ARG A 235 -0.94 -15.41 7.84
CA ARG A 235 0.34 -14.90 8.35
C ARG A 235 0.02 -13.91 9.46
N HIS A 236 -0.31 -14.41 10.64
CA HIS A 236 -0.33 -13.53 11.80
C HIS A 236 1.12 -13.16 12.11
N LEU A 237 1.60 -12.10 11.47
CA LEU A 237 2.89 -11.54 11.78
C LEU A 237 2.72 -10.74 13.05
N PRO A 238 3.53 -10.99 14.10
CA PRO A 238 3.58 -10.09 15.23
C PRO A 238 3.98 -8.71 14.70
N ASP A 239 3.68 -7.68 15.48
CA ASP A 239 4.05 -6.33 15.10
C ASP A 239 5.55 -6.08 15.30
N ILE A 240 6.34 -6.46 14.29
CA ILE A 240 7.81 -6.47 14.30
C ILE A 240 8.38 -5.83 13.03
N TYR A 241 9.69 -5.59 13.03
CA TYR A 241 10.40 -5.24 11.81
C TYR A 241 10.73 -6.50 11.01
N VAL A 242 10.64 -6.37 9.69
CA VAL A 242 10.96 -7.42 8.73
C VAL A 242 11.97 -6.86 7.75
N GLU A 243 13.14 -7.50 7.67
CA GLU A 243 14.06 -7.27 6.58
C GLU A 243 13.53 -7.99 5.34
N ARG A 244 13.41 -7.28 4.22
CA ARG A 244 12.65 -7.75 3.06
C ARG A 244 13.40 -7.58 1.75
N TRP A 245 13.18 -8.57 0.89
CA TRP A 245 13.58 -8.62 -0.50
C TRP A 245 12.33 -8.76 -1.34
N MET A 246 12.00 -7.71 -2.08
CA MET A 246 10.79 -7.64 -2.90
C MET A 246 11.19 -7.30 -4.31
N ALA A 247 10.52 -7.91 -5.28
CA ALA A 247 10.73 -7.59 -6.68
C ALA A 247 9.43 -7.68 -7.46
N GLY A 248 9.34 -6.85 -8.50
CA GLY A 248 8.25 -6.88 -9.49
C GLY A 248 8.15 -8.16 -10.33
N ALA A 249 9.06 -9.11 -10.12
CA ALA A 249 9.15 -10.38 -10.83
C ALA A 249 9.46 -11.52 -9.85
N TRP A 250 9.13 -12.74 -10.25
CA TRP A 250 9.52 -13.95 -9.52
C TRP A 250 11.03 -14.16 -9.56
N PHE A 251 11.64 -14.49 -8.42
CA PHE A 251 13.07 -14.77 -8.29
C PHE A 251 13.33 -16.05 -7.49
N PRO A 252 14.39 -16.81 -7.81
CA PRO A 252 14.82 -17.95 -7.00
C PRO A 252 15.03 -17.55 -5.54
N GLU A 253 14.39 -18.25 -4.61
CA GLU A 253 14.56 -18.00 -3.19
C GLU A 253 16.02 -18.24 -2.77
N PHE A 254 16.48 -17.42 -1.83
CA PHE A 254 17.79 -17.52 -1.20
C PHE A 254 17.63 -17.33 0.30
N ASN A 255 18.66 -17.72 1.06
CA ASN A 255 18.70 -17.51 2.50
C ASN A 255 19.67 -16.36 2.81
N PRO A 256 19.17 -15.21 3.29
CA PRO A 256 20.00 -14.04 3.62
C PRO A 256 21.13 -14.31 4.62
N HIS A 257 21.06 -15.38 5.42
CA HIS A 257 22.16 -15.78 6.31
C HIS A 257 23.37 -16.38 5.58
N TYR A 258 23.18 -16.86 4.33
CA TYR A 258 24.21 -17.54 3.54
C TYR A 258 24.53 -16.82 2.22
N THR A 259 23.91 -15.66 1.98
CA THR A 259 24.16 -14.81 0.82
C THR A 259 24.69 -13.44 1.25
N ASP A 260 25.21 -12.69 0.28
CA ASP A 260 25.51 -11.27 0.45
C ASP A 260 24.61 -10.41 -0.47
N LEU A 261 24.54 -9.11 -0.20
CA LEU A 261 23.71 -8.17 -0.98
C LEU A 261 24.04 -8.16 -2.47
N LYS A 262 25.28 -8.51 -2.86
CA LYS A 262 25.65 -8.57 -4.28
C LYS A 262 24.98 -9.76 -4.94
N GLN A 263 25.09 -10.95 -4.34
CA GLN A 263 24.44 -12.17 -4.84
C GLN A 263 22.91 -12.00 -4.93
N GLU A 264 22.31 -11.42 -3.90
CA GLU A 264 20.88 -11.15 -3.82
C GLU A 264 20.43 -10.19 -4.93
N ALA A 265 21.18 -9.11 -5.14
CA ALA A 265 20.92 -8.16 -6.22
C ALA A 265 21.14 -8.75 -7.61
N GLU A 266 22.11 -9.65 -7.80
CA GLU A 266 22.33 -10.35 -9.08
C GLU A 266 21.13 -11.26 -9.42
N ILE A 267 20.61 -11.98 -8.42
CA ILE A 267 19.40 -12.81 -8.54
C ILE A 267 18.20 -11.95 -8.94
N ILE A 268 17.97 -10.85 -8.23
CA ILE A 268 16.82 -9.96 -8.46
C ILE A 268 16.93 -9.21 -9.78
N ALA A 269 18.11 -8.71 -10.16
CA ALA A 269 18.33 -8.05 -11.45
C ALA A 269 18.03 -8.98 -12.63
N LYS A 270 18.51 -10.24 -12.53
CA LYS A 270 18.23 -11.27 -13.54
C LYS A 270 16.74 -11.57 -13.64
N ALA A 271 16.05 -11.72 -12.52
CA ALA A 271 14.60 -11.96 -12.47
C ALA A 271 13.80 -10.82 -13.09
N CYS A 272 14.15 -9.57 -12.75
CA CYS A 272 13.51 -8.38 -13.31
C CYS A 272 13.88 -8.11 -14.78
N ASN A 273 14.82 -8.86 -15.36
CA ASN A 273 15.39 -8.62 -16.69
C ASN A 273 15.90 -7.19 -16.87
N VAL A 274 16.60 -6.67 -15.86
CA VAL A 274 17.20 -5.32 -15.85
C VAL A 274 18.71 -5.44 -15.74
N PRO A 275 19.50 -4.64 -16.50
CA PRO A 275 20.95 -4.59 -16.31
C PRO A 275 21.31 -4.29 -14.85
N PHE A 276 22.34 -4.94 -14.32
CA PHE A 276 22.71 -4.83 -12.92
C PHE A 276 22.91 -3.37 -12.45
N ASN A 277 23.56 -2.54 -13.27
CA ASN A 277 23.77 -1.11 -13.02
C ASN A 277 22.54 -0.20 -13.27
N LYS A 278 21.40 -0.78 -13.66
CA LYS A 278 20.11 -0.11 -13.83
C LYS A 278 19.07 -0.58 -12.81
N LEU A 279 19.42 -1.54 -11.96
CA LEU A 279 18.58 -1.97 -10.84
C LEU A 279 18.38 -0.81 -9.85
N SER A 280 17.20 -0.75 -9.24
CA SER A 280 16.93 0.14 -8.12
C SER A 280 16.33 -0.63 -6.95
N ALA A 281 16.80 -0.33 -5.74
CA ALA A 281 16.30 -0.91 -4.50
C ALA A 281 15.77 0.22 -3.61
N PHE A 282 14.46 0.30 -3.40
CA PHE A 282 13.87 1.34 -2.57
C PHE A 282 14.16 1.12 -1.08
N PHE A 283 14.36 2.21 -0.33
CA PHE A 283 14.51 2.19 1.13
C PHE A 283 13.75 3.30 1.84
N LEU A 284 13.35 3.06 3.09
CA LEU A 284 13.12 4.19 4.00
C LEU A 284 14.47 4.85 4.36
N ASP A 285 14.54 6.18 4.43
CA ASP A 285 15.76 6.90 4.84
C ASP A 285 15.92 6.85 6.36
N ARG A 286 16.52 5.76 6.85
CA ARG A 286 16.75 5.48 8.27
C ARG A 286 18.20 5.07 8.50
N PRO A 287 18.81 5.37 9.68
CA PRO A 287 20.19 4.99 9.97
C PRO A 287 20.48 3.50 9.78
N ARG A 288 19.52 2.64 10.16
CA ARG A 288 19.61 1.17 10.00
C ARG A 288 19.80 0.69 8.56
N HIS A 289 19.41 1.49 7.56
CA HIS A 289 19.52 1.12 6.15
C HIS A 289 20.82 1.59 5.49
N LYS A 290 21.60 2.48 6.14
CA LYS A 290 22.83 3.03 5.54
C LYS A 290 23.83 1.94 5.12
N PRO A 291 24.10 0.89 5.94
CA PRO A 291 25.01 -0.17 5.52
C PRO A 291 24.59 -0.85 4.20
N ALA A 292 23.34 -1.29 4.11
CA ALA A 292 22.83 -1.95 2.90
C ALA A 292 22.82 -0.99 1.70
N MET A 293 22.39 0.26 1.91
CA MET A 293 22.39 1.26 0.84
C MET A 293 23.80 1.56 0.33
N ASP A 294 24.79 1.71 1.23
CA ASP A 294 26.19 1.99 0.88
C ASP A 294 26.78 0.82 0.06
N THR A 295 26.54 -0.42 0.48
CA THR A 295 26.96 -1.62 -0.27
C THR A 295 26.34 -1.65 -1.66
N LEU A 296 25.02 -1.49 -1.79
CA LEU A 296 24.35 -1.49 -3.10
C LEU A 296 24.82 -0.33 -3.99
N ASN A 297 25.00 0.88 -3.44
CA ASN A 297 25.53 2.00 -4.22
C ASN A 297 26.96 1.77 -4.70
N SER A 298 27.82 1.12 -3.90
CA SER A 298 29.18 0.75 -4.32
C SER A 298 29.20 -0.24 -5.50
N LEU A 299 28.12 -1.00 -5.66
CA LEU A 299 27.90 -1.93 -6.77
C LEU A 299 27.24 -1.27 -8.00
N GLY A 300 26.94 0.04 -7.93
CA GLY A 300 26.29 0.78 -9.02
C GLY A 300 24.77 0.68 -9.03
N ILE A 301 24.14 0.15 -7.97
CA ILE A 301 22.69 0.02 -7.84
C ILE A 301 22.12 1.31 -7.24
N ALA A 302 20.98 1.76 -7.76
CA ALA A 302 20.27 2.93 -7.23
C ALA A 302 19.56 2.59 -5.92
N THR A 303 19.60 3.49 -4.94
CA THR A 303 18.83 3.42 -3.69
C THR A 303 17.93 4.64 -3.53
N PRO A 304 16.83 4.72 -4.31
CA PRO A 304 15.80 5.72 -4.10
C PRO A 304 15.21 5.59 -2.69
N CYS A 305 14.97 6.70 -2.00
CA CYS A 305 14.48 6.66 -0.63
C CYS A 305 13.41 7.70 -0.29
N ASP A 306 12.63 7.41 0.75
CA ASP A 306 11.70 8.35 1.39
C ASP A 306 11.83 8.25 2.92
N LYS A 307 11.50 9.32 3.65
CA LYS A 307 11.53 9.32 5.12
C LYS A 307 10.38 8.49 5.73
N ASP A 308 9.29 8.35 4.99
CA ASP A 308 8.05 7.72 5.43
C ASP A 308 7.33 7.08 4.24
N GLY A 309 6.44 6.13 4.46
CA GLY A 309 5.59 5.51 3.42
C GLY A 309 6.31 4.55 2.48
N ASP A 310 6.46 3.31 2.92
CA ASP A 310 7.04 2.20 2.17
C ASP A 310 5.99 1.29 1.51
N LEU A 311 4.70 1.46 1.86
CA LEU A 311 3.60 0.73 1.24
C LEU A 311 3.36 1.16 -0.21
N PHE A 312 3.33 2.46 -0.50
CA PHE A 312 3.14 2.92 -1.89
C PHE A 312 4.20 2.33 -2.84
N PRO A 313 5.52 2.42 -2.57
CA PRO A 313 6.54 1.76 -3.37
C PRO A 313 6.32 0.25 -3.49
N ALA A 314 5.96 -0.46 -2.42
CA ALA A 314 5.67 -1.90 -2.48
C ALA A 314 4.52 -2.23 -3.44
N VAL A 315 3.45 -1.43 -3.42
CA VAL A 315 2.25 -1.64 -4.24
C VAL A 315 2.52 -1.38 -5.72
N VAL A 316 3.30 -0.35 -6.06
CA VAL A 316 3.53 0.07 -7.47
C VAL A 316 4.81 -0.50 -8.09
N MET A 317 5.67 -1.16 -7.30
CA MET A 317 6.91 -1.76 -7.77
C MET A 317 6.67 -2.72 -8.95
N GLY A 318 7.54 -2.62 -9.95
CA GLY A 318 7.49 -3.47 -11.14
C GLY A 318 6.35 -3.16 -12.11
N LEU A 319 5.58 -2.09 -11.89
CA LEU A 319 4.63 -1.63 -12.91
C LEU A 319 5.39 -1.20 -14.17
N ALA A 320 4.93 -1.71 -15.32
CA ALA A 320 5.55 -1.40 -16.61
C ALA A 320 5.44 0.11 -16.91
N GLY A 321 6.55 0.71 -17.32
CA GLY A 321 6.63 2.15 -17.61
C GLY A 321 6.70 3.04 -16.37
N LEU A 322 6.82 2.48 -15.16
CA LEU A 322 7.11 3.25 -13.95
C LEU A 322 8.62 3.45 -13.77
N GLU A 323 9.09 4.67 -14.02
CA GLU A 323 10.53 4.98 -14.08
C GLU A 323 10.86 6.27 -13.33
N PHE A 324 12.08 6.34 -12.80
CA PHE A 324 12.69 7.58 -12.32
C PHE A 324 13.10 8.47 -13.51
N PRO A 325 13.34 9.78 -13.29
CA PRO A 325 13.72 10.71 -14.35
C PRO A 325 14.97 10.32 -15.16
N ASP A 326 15.83 9.48 -14.59
CA ASP A 326 17.06 8.98 -15.24
C ASP A 326 16.89 7.64 -15.98
N GLY A 327 15.64 7.18 -16.11
CA GLY A 327 15.23 5.96 -16.81
C GLY A 327 15.46 4.67 -16.05
N ARG A 328 15.80 4.70 -14.75
CA ARG A 328 15.80 3.48 -13.92
C ARG A 328 14.36 3.14 -13.52
N PRO A 329 13.93 1.86 -13.56
CA PRO A 329 12.62 1.47 -13.07
C PRO A 329 12.61 1.39 -11.54
N LEU A 330 11.45 1.53 -10.88
CA LEU A 330 11.25 1.06 -9.50
C LEU A 330 10.92 -0.43 -9.52
N ASN A 331 11.90 -1.30 -9.26
CA ASN A 331 11.75 -2.73 -9.47
C ASN A 331 12.03 -3.62 -8.26
N SER A 332 12.67 -3.10 -7.21
CA SER A 332 12.99 -3.91 -6.03
C SER A 332 13.06 -3.15 -4.70
N MET A 333 13.05 -3.92 -3.61
CA MET A 333 13.58 -3.61 -2.28
C MET A 333 14.55 -4.75 -1.94
N ILE A 334 15.74 -4.46 -1.42
CA ILE A 334 16.79 -5.47 -1.17
C ILE A 334 17.45 -5.15 0.15
N GLY A 335 17.20 -5.93 1.21
CA GLY A 335 17.68 -5.64 2.56
C GLY A 335 17.02 -4.40 3.20
N GLU A 336 15.82 -4.04 2.74
CA GLU A 336 15.05 -2.95 3.34
C GLU A 336 14.38 -3.46 4.63
N ILE A 337 14.30 -2.65 5.69
CA ILE A 337 13.68 -3.02 6.97
C ILE A 337 12.46 -2.13 7.26
N GLY A 338 11.28 -2.73 7.09
CA GLY A 338 9.96 -2.10 7.25
C GLY A 338 9.09 -2.78 8.30
N GLY A 339 7.90 -2.25 8.53
CA GLY A 339 6.93 -2.88 9.43
C GLY A 339 6.25 -4.10 8.82
N SER A 340 5.91 -5.07 9.67
CA SER A 340 5.26 -6.31 9.26
C SER A 340 3.85 -6.11 8.71
N ALA A 341 3.10 -5.10 9.20
CA ALA A 341 1.77 -4.74 8.71
C ALA A 341 1.84 -4.17 7.28
N GLU A 342 2.71 -3.18 7.05
CA GLU A 342 2.94 -2.57 5.74
C GLU A 342 3.49 -3.61 4.75
N TRP A 343 4.35 -4.52 5.21
CA TRP A 343 4.80 -5.65 4.41
C TRP A 343 3.63 -6.58 4.02
N ALA A 344 2.76 -6.96 4.96
CA ALA A 344 1.61 -7.81 4.65
C ALA A 344 0.67 -7.16 3.63
N VAL A 345 0.36 -5.87 3.81
CA VAL A 345 -0.52 -5.11 2.90
C VAL A 345 0.13 -4.88 1.53
N GLY A 346 1.45 -4.67 1.47
CA GLY A 346 2.18 -4.43 0.22
C GLY A 346 2.50 -5.68 -0.60
N VAL A 347 2.75 -6.82 0.07
CA VAL A 347 3.13 -8.07 -0.60
C VAL A 347 2.00 -8.71 -1.38
N VAL A 348 0.78 -8.68 -0.83
CA VAL A 348 -0.38 -9.31 -1.48
C VAL A 348 -0.60 -8.77 -2.91
N PRO A 349 -0.74 -7.45 -3.13
CA PRO A 349 -0.89 -6.90 -4.48
C PRO A 349 0.37 -7.06 -5.34
N LEU A 350 1.57 -7.11 -4.75
CA LEU A 350 2.80 -7.41 -5.50
C LEU A 350 2.75 -8.83 -6.08
N CYS A 351 2.46 -9.83 -5.25
CA CYS A 351 2.38 -11.23 -5.64
C CYS A 351 1.26 -11.48 -6.66
N TRP A 352 0.10 -10.84 -6.50
CA TRP A 352 -1.00 -10.92 -7.48
C TRP A 352 -0.62 -10.41 -8.87
N ARG A 353 0.30 -9.45 -8.95
CA ARG A 353 0.84 -8.92 -10.22
C ARG A 353 2.01 -9.74 -10.77
N GLY A 354 2.34 -10.88 -10.15
CA GLY A 354 3.43 -11.77 -10.57
C GLY A 354 4.80 -11.43 -9.98
N GLY A 355 4.86 -10.53 -8.99
CA GLY A 355 6.06 -10.27 -8.21
C GLY A 355 6.28 -11.31 -7.11
N GLN A 356 7.34 -11.12 -6.33
CA GLN A 356 7.68 -11.99 -5.21
C GLN A 356 8.27 -11.19 -4.06
N ALA A 357 8.08 -11.71 -2.84
CA ALA A 357 8.64 -11.15 -1.63
C ALA A 357 9.18 -12.25 -0.70
N LEU A 358 10.41 -12.06 -0.24
CA LEU A 358 11.07 -12.81 0.81
C LEU A 358 11.24 -11.88 2.01
N GLY A 359 10.98 -12.38 3.22
CA GLY A 359 11.12 -11.62 4.46
C GLY A 359 11.84 -12.43 5.52
N MET A 360 12.78 -11.79 6.21
CA MET A 360 13.48 -12.32 7.37
C MET A 360 13.06 -11.53 8.61
N LEU A 361 12.65 -12.25 9.65
CA LEU A 361 12.32 -11.65 10.93
C LEU A 361 13.63 -11.33 11.65
N THR A 362 13.81 -10.06 12.03
CA THR A 362 15.05 -9.54 12.65
C THR A 362 14.87 -9.20 14.10
#